data_AF-A0A9D7RLT4-F1
#
_entry.id   AF-A0A9D7RLT4-F1
#
_cell.length_a   1.000
_cell.length_b   1.000
_cell.length_c   1.000
_cell.angle_alpha   90.00
_cell.angle_beta   90.00
_cell.angle_gamma   90.00
#
_symmetry.space_group_name_H-M   'P 1'
#
loop_
_entity.id
_entity.type
_entity.pdbx_description
1 polymer ?
#
loop_
_entity_poly.entity_id
_entity_poly.type
_entity_poly.pdbx_seq_one_letter_code
_entity_poly.pdbx_strand_id
1 'polypeptide(L)'
;MATATKTPAPSVPSPRTSPTIDQVGIEERVARIKTRSIKKETKVQGMKLALSKIDLTTLEGADTPSKVQQMCFKAMHPHDSLPGLPTVAAVCVYPSLVKVAKKALGTSGVKVASVSTAFPSGQAPRNVKITDTRFAVSEGADEIDMVISRGRFHSGEYAYVFDEIAATKEACGDARLKVILETGELGTYDKVRLASDIAIAAGADFIKTSTGKINPAATMEVTLVMLHAIRDHYLKTGQMIAMKPAGGIRTSKQALHYLMMVKEELGPEWLDNHWFRFGASSLANDILMQLQKEADGHYQSGDYFSIDRGIRAGSRHLPNTCGRGLLS
;
A
#
# COMPACT_ATOMS: atom_id res chain seq x y z
N MET A 1 -42.85 -23.69 -9.91
CA MET A 1 -41.79 -23.30 -8.95
C MET A 1 -40.45 -23.49 -9.65
N ALA A 2 -39.80 -22.41 -10.09
CA ALA A 2 -38.47 -22.49 -10.69
C ALA A 2 -37.45 -22.73 -9.57
N THR A 3 -36.83 -23.90 -9.59
CA THR A 3 -35.69 -24.23 -8.72
C THR A 3 -34.55 -23.28 -9.05
N ALA A 4 -34.27 -22.34 -8.16
CA ALA A 4 -33.07 -21.52 -8.23
C ALA A 4 -31.86 -22.47 -8.22
N THR A 5 -31.19 -22.60 -9.36
CA THR A 5 -29.92 -23.30 -9.45
C THR A 5 -28.93 -22.54 -8.58
N LYS A 6 -28.63 -23.10 -7.39
CA LYS A 6 -27.57 -22.62 -6.51
C LYS A 6 -26.28 -22.58 -7.33
N THR A 7 -25.74 -21.40 -7.58
CA THR A 7 -24.40 -21.24 -8.13
C THR A 7 -23.45 -22.02 -7.21
N PRO A 8 -22.61 -22.93 -7.74
CA PRO A 8 -21.68 -23.67 -6.91
C PRO A 8 -20.80 -22.70 -6.13
N ALA A 9 -20.53 -23.00 -4.86
CA ALA A 9 -19.62 -22.22 -4.05
C ALA A 9 -18.27 -22.09 -4.79
N PRO A 10 -17.63 -20.90 -4.79
CA PRO A 10 -16.37 -20.72 -5.48
C PRO A 10 -15.35 -21.71 -4.94
N SER A 11 -14.78 -22.52 -5.85
CA SER A 11 -13.71 -23.46 -5.49
C SER A 11 -12.46 -22.68 -5.06
N VAL A 12 -11.87 -23.05 -3.91
CA VAL A 12 -10.62 -22.47 -3.43
C VAL A 12 -9.51 -22.64 -4.50
N PRO A 13 -8.88 -21.56 -4.97
CA PRO A 13 -7.76 -21.67 -5.91
C PRO A 13 -6.62 -22.53 -5.37
N SER A 14 -6.01 -23.31 -6.25
CA SER A 14 -4.92 -24.24 -5.93
C SER A 14 -3.80 -24.15 -6.97
N PRO A 15 -2.62 -24.74 -6.71
CA PRO A 15 -1.53 -24.79 -7.70
C PRO A 15 -1.91 -25.41 -9.04
N ARG A 16 -2.96 -26.24 -9.10
CA ARG A 16 -3.43 -26.87 -10.35
C ARG A 16 -4.36 -25.97 -11.17
N THR A 17 -5.00 -24.99 -10.52
CA THR A 17 -6.01 -24.13 -11.14
C THR A 17 -5.50 -22.72 -11.39
N SER A 18 -4.49 -22.28 -10.63
CA SER A 18 -3.83 -20.99 -10.85
C SER A 18 -2.85 -21.09 -12.03
N PRO A 19 -2.82 -20.08 -12.93
CA PRO A 19 -1.88 -20.05 -14.04
C PRO A 19 -0.43 -20.01 -13.54
N THR A 20 0.46 -20.65 -14.29
CA THR A 20 1.90 -20.49 -14.12
C THR A 20 2.37 -19.16 -14.69
N ILE A 21 3.45 -18.62 -14.14
CA ILE A 21 3.99 -17.31 -14.52
C ILE A 21 5.29 -17.48 -15.31
N ASP A 22 5.34 -16.87 -16.50
CA ASP A 22 6.57 -16.66 -17.25
C ASP A 22 7.42 -15.59 -16.56
N GLN A 23 8.40 -16.03 -15.77
CA GLN A 23 9.30 -15.15 -15.04
C GLN A 23 10.08 -14.20 -15.96
N VAL A 24 10.60 -14.71 -17.08
CA VAL A 24 11.42 -13.91 -18.00
C VAL A 24 10.55 -12.83 -18.64
N GLY A 25 9.35 -13.19 -19.10
CA GLY A 25 8.39 -12.24 -19.67
C GLY A 25 8.01 -11.12 -18.69
N ILE A 26 7.80 -11.44 -17.40
CA ILE A 26 7.53 -10.44 -16.35
C ILE A 26 8.70 -9.48 -16.19
N GLU A 27 9.92 -10.00 -16.04
CA GLU A 27 11.12 -9.20 -15.81
C GLU A 27 11.43 -8.28 -17.00
N GLU A 28 11.37 -8.81 -18.22
CA GLU A 28 11.56 -8.01 -19.43
C GLU A 28 10.48 -6.94 -19.61
N ARG A 29 9.23 -7.26 -19.31
CA ARG A 29 8.12 -6.30 -19.38
C ARG A 29 8.35 -5.14 -18.42
N VAL A 30 8.73 -5.42 -17.18
CA VAL A 30 9.04 -4.38 -16.20
C VAL A 30 10.28 -3.57 -16.60
N ALA A 31 11.32 -4.22 -17.13
CA ALA A 31 12.51 -3.53 -17.64
C ALA A 31 12.14 -2.54 -18.75
N ARG A 32 11.29 -2.94 -19.71
CA ARG A 32 10.78 -2.05 -20.76
C ARG A 32 9.95 -0.88 -20.23
N ILE A 33 9.19 -1.05 -19.14
CA ILE A 33 8.44 0.05 -18.52
C ILE A 33 9.41 1.04 -17.86
N LYS A 34 10.43 0.54 -17.15
CA LYS A 34 11.40 1.38 -16.42
C LYS A 34 12.25 2.29 -17.30
N THR A 35 12.37 1.99 -18.60
CA THR A 35 13.12 2.81 -19.58
C THR A 35 12.27 3.88 -20.27
N ARG A 36 10.94 3.89 -20.05
CA ARG A 36 10.07 4.86 -20.71
C ARG A 36 10.27 6.27 -20.16
N SER A 37 10.46 7.21 -21.07
CA SER A 37 10.50 8.63 -20.75
C SER A 37 9.08 9.20 -20.66
N ILE A 38 8.84 10.03 -19.64
CA ILE A 38 7.57 10.73 -19.45
C ILE A 38 7.79 12.21 -19.75
N LYS A 39 6.96 12.77 -20.63
CA LYS A 39 7.00 14.20 -20.98
C LYS A 39 6.79 15.06 -19.74
N LYS A 40 7.38 16.26 -19.71
CA LYS A 40 7.43 17.13 -18.53
C LYS A 40 6.03 17.47 -17.99
N GLU A 41 5.10 17.85 -18.86
CA GLU A 41 3.73 18.22 -18.47
C GLU A 41 2.98 17.03 -17.87
N THR A 42 3.14 15.84 -18.49
CA THR A 42 2.58 14.59 -18.01
C THR A 42 3.18 14.17 -16.66
N LYS A 43 4.43 14.53 -16.39
CA LYS A 43 5.10 14.23 -15.11
C LYS A 43 4.44 14.96 -13.95
N VAL A 44 4.11 16.25 -14.10
CA VAL A 44 3.43 17.04 -13.04
C VAL A 44 2.04 16.46 -12.74
N GLN A 45 1.24 16.18 -13.78
CA GLN A 45 -0.07 15.55 -13.61
C GLN A 45 0.04 14.17 -12.96
N GLY A 46 1.00 13.35 -13.40
CA GLY A 46 1.26 12.03 -12.83
C GLY A 46 1.71 12.07 -11.37
N MET A 47 2.49 13.08 -10.98
CA MET A 47 2.88 13.29 -9.58
C MET A 47 1.70 13.70 -8.69
N LYS A 48 0.84 14.61 -9.16
CA LYS A 48 -0.41 14.94 -8.45
C LYS A 48 -1.34 13.73 -8.36
N LEU A 49 -1.45 12.95 -9.44
CA LEU A 49 -2.21 11.71 -9.44
C LEU A 49 -1.65 10.74 -8.40
N ALA A 50 -0.34 10.48 -8.40
CA ALA A 50 0.31 9.61 -7.42
C ALA A 50 0.06 10.06 -5.98
N LEU A 51 0.17 11.37 -5.70
CA LEU A 51 -0.13 11.95 -4.37
C LEU A 51 -1.56 11.59 -3.91
N SER A 52 -2.54 11.72 -4.80
CA SER A 52 -3.95 11.39 -4.53
C SER A 52 -4.24 9.89 -4.31
N LYS A 53 -3.24 9.02 -4.50
CA LYS A 53 -3.33 7.56 -4.30
C LYS A 53 -2.51 7.08 -3.11
N ILE A 54 -1.88 7.97 -2.36
CA ILE A 54 -1.07 7.57 -1.21
C ILE A 54 -1.96 7.19 -0.02
N ASP A 55 -1.63 6.05 0.59
CA ASP A 55 -1.98 5.74 1.98
C ASP A 55 -0.79 6.19 2.85
N LEU A 56 -0.88 7.40 3.42
CA LEU A 56 0.19 8.00 4.19
C LEU A 56 0.32 7.24 5.51
N THR A 57 1.42 6.51 5.67
CA THR A 57 1.50 5.43 6.65
C THR A 57 2.48 5.76 7.78
N THR A 58 2.05 5.53 9.03
CA THR A 58 2.94 5.36 10.19
C THR A 58 2.55 4.10 10.94
N LEU A 59 3.52 3.21 11.15
CA LEU A 59 3.32 1.90 11.79
C LEU A 59 4.53 1.57 12.67
N GLU A 60 4.97 2.51 13.48
CA GLU A 60 6.08 2.33 14.42
C GLU A 60 5.53 1.97 15.80
N GLY A 61 6.22 1.09 16.53
CA GLY A 61 5.82 0.74 17.90
C GLY A 61 5.87 1.93 18.87
N ALA A 62 6.56 3.02 18.49
CA ALA A 62 6.64 4.26 19.24
C ALA A 62 5.63 5.33 18.76
N ASP A 63 4.69 4.99 17.88
CA ASP A 63 3.69 5.94 17.39
C ASP A 63 2.82 6.46 18.54
N THR A 64 2.69 7.78 18.62
CA THR A 64 1.89 8.48 19.63
C THR A 64 0.66 9.12 18.99
N PRO A 65 -0.39 9.44 19.78
CA PRO A 65 -1.52 10.21 19.29
C PRO A 65 -1.11 11.51 18.59
N SER A 66 -0.15 12.26 19.16
CA SER A 66 0.33 13.52 18.58
C SER A 66 1.02 13.33 17.23
N LYS A 67 1.82 12.27 17.07
CA LYS A 67 2.44 11.94 15.77
C LYS A 67 1.39 11.60 14.71
N VAL A 68 0.36 10.84 15.08
CA VAL A 68 -0.76 10.52 14.18
C VAL A 68 -1.54 11.78 13.80
N GLN A 69 -1.80 12.68 14.75
CA GLN A 69 -2.46 13.96 14.47
C GLN A 69 -1.65 14.82 13.49
N GLN A 70 -0.33 14.91 13.66
CA GLN A 70 0.56 15.61 12.73
C GLN A 70 0.53 14.99 11.32
N MET A 71 0.57 13.66 11.23
CA MET A 71 0.43 12.95 9.95
C MET A 71 -0.94 13.21 9.30
N CYS A 72 -2.02 13.25 10.08
CA CYS A 72 -3.35 13.57 9.58
C CYS A 72 -3.43 15.01 9.06
N PHE A 73 -2.81 15.97 9.76
CA PHE A 73 -2.71 17.35 9.28
C PHE A 73 -2.01 17.41 7.92
N LYS A 74 -0.86 16.74 7.78
CA LYS A 74 -0.12 16.64 6.51
C LYS A 74 -0.92 15.93 5.41
N ALA A 75 -1.73 14.94 5.76
CA ALA A 75 -2.60 14.23 4.80
C ALA A 75 -3.65 15.17 4.16
N MET A 76 -4.17 16.13 4.94
CA MET A 76 -5.13 17.14 4.49
C MET A 76 -4.46 18.37 3.87
N HIS A 77 -3.26 18.70 4.34
CA HIS A 77 -2.48 19.86 3.92
C HIS A 77 -1.07 19.41 3.51
N PRO A 78 -0.92 18.77 2.32
CA PRO A 78 0.37 18.22 1.92
C PRO A 78 1.46 19.27 1.83
N HIS A 79 1.12 20.49 1.38
CA HIS A 79 2.05 21.61 1.29
C HIS A 79 1.31 22.95 1.14
N ASP A 80 1.45 23.85 2.12
CA ASP A 80 0.68 25.11 2.15
C ASP A 80 1.05 26.09 1.03
N SER A 81 2.33 26.10 0.61
CA SER A 81 2.80 27.04 -0.43
C SER A 81 2.53 26.58 -1.87
N LEU A 82 1.99 25.37 -2.08
CA LEU A 82 1.72 24.83 -3.41
C LEU A 82 0.21 24.72 -3.63
N PRO A 83 -0.42 25.68 -4.34
CA PRO A 83 -1.86 25.65 -4.55
C PRO A 83 -2.30 24.51 -5.48
N GLY A 84 -3.52 24.01 -5.27
CA GLY A 84 -4.15 23.02 -6.15
C GLY A 84 -3.51 21.63 -6.09
N LEU A 85 -2.97 21.24 -4.93
CA LEU A 85 -2.59 19.86 -4.65
C LEU A 85 -3.80 19.05 -4.16
N PRO A 86 -3.94 17.78 -4.58
CA PRO A 86 -4.90 16.87 -3.98
C PRO A 86 -4.43 16.44 -2.59
N THR A 87 -5.37 16.09 -1.72
CA THR A 87 -5.07 15.35 -0.49
C THR A 87 -4.59 13.94 -0.84
N VAL A 88 -3.99 13.25 0.14
CA VAL A 88 -3.73 11.80 0.02
C VAL A 88 -5.06 11.02 0.07
N ALA A 89 -5.04 9.75 -0.32
CA ALA A 89 -6.25 8.92 -0.32
C ALA A 89 -6.66 8.48 1.09
N ALA A 90 -5.69 8.07 1.88
CA ALA A 90 -5.88 7.60 3.23
C ALA A 90 -4.67 7.89 4.12
N VAL A 91 -4.86 7.76 5.43
CA VAL A 91 -3.78 7.48 6.38
C VAL A 91 -3.83 6.01 6.78
N CYS A 92 -2.68 5.43 7.16
CA CYS A 92 -2.63 4.06 7.67
C CYS A 92 -1.90 4.01 9.02
N VAL A 93 -2.58 3.46 10.04
CA VAL A 93 -2.13 3.44 11.45
C VAL A 93 -2.37 2.07 12.11
N TYR A 94 -1.89 1.90 13.34
CA TYR A 94 -2.27 0.75 14.18
C TYR A 94 -3.70 0.89 14.72
N PRO A 95 -4.38 -0.23 15.05
CA PRO A 95 -5.77 -0.23 15.53
C PRO A 95 -6.04 0.73 16.69
N SER A 96 -5.13 0.79 17.67
CA SER A 96 -5.25 1.65 18.86
C SER A 96 -5.23 3.15 18.57
N LEU A 97 -4.82 3.55 17.36
CA LEU A 97 -4.70 4.93 16.93
C LEU A 97 -5.76 5.32 15.89
N VAL A 98 -6.65 4.41 15.50
CA VAL A 98 -7.71 4.65 14.51
C VAL A 98 -8.62 5.78 14.95
N LYS A 99 -9.13 5.74 16.19
CA LYS A 99 -10.02 6.78 16.72
C LYS A 99 -9.35 8.16 16.80
N VAL A 100 -8.04 8.19 17.06
CA VAL A 100 -7.25 9.44 17.02
C VAL A 100 -7.21 9.97 15.59
N ALA A 101 -6.91 9.13 14.61
CA ALA A 101 -6.88 9.52 13.20
C ALA A 101 -8.25 9.97 12.70
N LYS A 102 -9.34 9.26 13.03
CA LYS A 102 -10.72 9.64 12.65
C LYS A 102 -11.11 10.99 13.23
N LYS A 103 -10.80 11.24 14.50
CA LYS A 103 -11.05 12.55 15.13
C LYS A 103 -10.25 13.67 14.46
N ALA A 104 -8.98 13.41 14.12
CA ALA A 104 -8.11 14.41 13.50
C ALA A 104 -8.52 14.75 12.06
N LEU A 105 -8.97 13.75 11.28
CA LEU A 105 -9.36 13.94 9.88
C LEU A 105 -10.77 14.49 9.70
N GLY A 106 -11.67 14.32 10.69
CA GLY A 106 -13.03 14.86 10.66
C GLY A 106 -13.76 14.56 9.34
N THR A 107 -14.22 15.62 8.66
CA THR A 107 -14.96 15.53 7.39
C THR A 107 -14.08 15.77 6.15
N SER A 108 -12.76 15.63 6.27
CA SER A 108 -11.81 15.93 5.17
C SER A 108 -11.95 15.05 3.92
N GLY A 109 -12.61 13.89 4.05
CA GLY A 109 -12.71 12.90 2.98
C GLY A 109 -11.52 11.94 2.87
N VAL A 110 -10.41 12.20 3.58
CA VAL A 110 -9.28 11.26 3.70
C VAL A 110 -9.71 10.05 4.52
N LYS A 111 -9.48 8.84 4.01
CA LYS A 111 -9.85 7.59 4.70
C LYS A 111 -8.87 7.23 5.81
N VAL A 112 -9.33 6.46 6.80
CA VAL A 112 -8.47 5.83 7.79
C VAL A 112 -8.40 4.34 7.52
N ALA A 113 -7.23 3.89 7.07
CA ALA A 113 -6.86 2.49 7.04
C ALA A 113 -6.22 2.08 8.37
N SER A 114 -6.48 0.85 8.82
CA SER A 114 -5.76 0.23 9.94
C SER A 114 -5.13 -1.07 9.49
N VAL A 115 -3.91 -1.36 9.93
CA VAL A 115 -3.44 -2.75 9.91
C VAL A 115 -4.20 -3.59 10.93
N SER A 116 -4.33 -4.89 10.68
CA SER A 116 -4.93 -5.84 11.63
C SER A 116 -4.33 -7.24 11.47
N THR A 117 -4.95 -8.22 12.11
CA THR A 117 -4.62 -9.66 12.05
C THR A 117 -3.23 -9.98 12.59
N ALA A 118 -2.85 -9.36 13.71
CA ALA A 118 -1.52 -9.49 14.32
C ALA A 118 -0.38 -9.02 13.39
N PHE A 119 -0.58 -7.85 12.77
CA PHE A 119 0.47 -7.18 12.02
C PHE A 119 1.73 -6.91 12.88
N PRO A 120 2.96 -7.04 12.35
CA PRO A 120 3.27 -7.41 10.96
C PRO A 120 3.43 -8.91 10.72
N SER A 121 3.44 -9.76 11.74
CA SER A 121 3.78 -11.17 11.59
C SER A 121 2.64 -12.01 11.00
N GLY A 122 1.37 -11.66 11.26
CA GLY A 122 0.24 -12.51 10.92
C GLY A 122 0.20 -13.82 11.71
N GLN A 123 1.02 -13.93 12.77
CA GLN A 123 1.18 -15.15 13.57
C GLN A 123 0.32 -15.07 14.83
N ALA A 124 -0.98 -15.31 14.65
CA ALA A 124 -1.94 -15.42 15.74
C ALA A 124 -3.07 -16.38 15.36
N PRO A 125 -3.76 -17.00 16.33
CA PRO A 125 -4.96 -17.79 16.07
C PRO A 125 -6.06 -16.97 15.36
N ARG A 126 -6.88 -17.63 14.53
CA ARG A 126 -7.92 -17.00 13.70
C ARG A 126 -8.87 -16.10 14.53
N ASN A 127 -9.28 -16.55 15.71
CA ASN A 127 -10.18 -15.77 16.57
C ASN A 127 -9.54 -14.45 17.05
N VAL A 128 -8.25 -14.45 17.37
CA VAL A 128 -7.52 -13.23 17.76
C VAL A 128 -7.47 -12.25 16.59
N LYS A 129 -7.21 -12.74 15.38
CA LYS A 129 -7.19 -11.92 14.16
C LYS A 129 -8.54 -11.28 13.85
N ILE A 130 -9.62 -12.03 14.00
CA ILE A 130 -10.99 -11.53 13.80
C ILE A 130 -11.31 -10.46 14.85
N THR A 131 -10.96 -10.69 16.12
CA THR A 131 -11.17 -9.69 17.19
C THR A 131 -10.38 -8.41 16.93
N ASP A 132 -9.13 -8.52 16.49
CA ASP A 132 -8.28 -7.38 16.13
C ASP A 132 -8.90 -6.54 14.98
N THR A 133 -9.40 -7.20 13.93
CA THR A 133 -10.15 -6.54 12.85
C THR A 133 -11.43 -5.86 13.36
N ARG A 134 -12.25 -6.54 14.16
CA ARG A 134 -13.48 -5.96 14.73
C ARG A 134 -13.18 -4.74 15.60
N PHE A 135 -12.09 -4.78 16.36
CA PHE A 135 -11.65 -3.66 17.17
C PHE A 135 -11.31 -2.44 16.30
N ALA A 136 -10.47 -2.61 15.27
CA ALA A 136 -10.14 -1.54 14.34
C ALA A 136 -11.38 -0.93 13.66
N VAL A 137 -12.34 -1.77 13.23
CA VAL A 137 -13.62 -1.31 12.66
C VAL A 137 -14.44 -0.54 13.69
N SER A 138 -14.54 -1.03 14.93
CA SER A 138 -15.29 -0.34 16.00
C SER A 138 -14.70 1.01 16.39
N GLU A 139 -13.40 1.21 16.19
CA GLU A 139 -12.73 2.50 16.39
C GLU A 139 -12.92 3.46 15.18
N GLY A 140 -13.56 2.97 14.10
CA GLY A 140 -14.00 3.76 12.95
C GLY A 140 -13.11 3.63 11.71
N ALA A 141 -12.32 2.56 11.58
CA ALA A 141 -11.52 2.33 10.38
C ALA A 141 -12.43 2.21 9.13
N ASP A 142 -12.12 2.95 8.08
CA ASP A 142 -12.80 2.86 6.79
C ASP A 142 -12.28 1.67 5.97
N GLU A 143 -11.04 1.25 6.24
CA GLU A 143 -10.36 0.19 5.51
C GLU A 143 -9.46 -0.63 6.45
N ILE A 144 -9.33 -1.93 6.21
CA ILE A 144 -8.53 -2.87 7.00
C ILE A 144 -7.44 -3.50 6.13
N ASP A 145 -6.20 -3.42 6.56
CA ASP A 145 -5.04 -4.05 5.93
C ASP A 145 -4.66 -5.33 6.72
N MET A 146 -5.19 -6.49 6.31
CA MET A 146 -4.90 -7.79 6.93
C MET A 146 -3.60 -8.41 6.41
N VAL A 147 -2.94 -9.24 7.20
CA VAL A 147 -1.79 -10.07 6.81
C VAL A 147 -2.22 -11.53 6.80
N ILE A 148 -2.00 -12.22 5.68
CA ILE A 148 -2.33 -13.65 5.59
C ILE A 148 -1.45 -14.50 6.53
N SER A 149 -1.97 -15.68 6.92
CA SER A 149 -1.16 -16.73 7.55
C SER A 149 -0.14 -17.33 6.57
N ARG A 150 1.01 -16.66 6.37
CA ARG A 150 2.10 -17.13 5.49
C ARG A 150 2.55 -18.55 5.79
N GLY A 151 2.67 -18.92 7.07
CA GLY A 151 3.05 -20.28 7.48
C GLY A 151 2.07 -21.34 6.92
N ARG A 152 0.76 -21.09 7.06
CA ARG A 152 -0.29 -21.95 6.51
C ARG A 152 -0.24 -22.01 4.98
N PHE A 153 0.02 -20.87 4.32
CA PHE A 153 0.21 -20.83 2.88
C PHE A 153 1.40 -21.69 2.43
N HIS A 154 2.54 -21.60 3.11
CA HIS A 154 3.73 -22.41 2.81
C HIS A 154 3.54 -23.90 3.09
N SER A 155 2.71 -24.25 4.07
CA SER A 155 2.30 -25.63 4.36
C SER A 155 1.26 -26.19 3.39
N GLY A 156 0.82 -25.42 2.39
CA GLY A 156 -0.18 -25.87 1.41
C GLY A 156 -1.62 -25.82 1.93
N GLU A 157 -1.87 -25.20 3.08
CA GLU A 157 -3.20 -25.09 3.69
C GLU A 157 -3.98 -23.91 3.07
N TYR A 158 -4.16 -23.94 1.75
CA TYR A 158 -4.78 -22.84 0.99
C TYR A 158 -6.24 -22.58 1.39
N ALA A 159 -6.99 -23.63 1.72
CA ALA A 159 -8.35 -23.50 2.24
C ALA A 159 -8.39 -22.75 3.58
N TYR A 160 -7.43 -22.99 4.47
CA TYR A 160 -7.35 -22.25 5.73
C TYR A 160 -7.12 -20.75 5.46
N VAL A 161 -6.22 -20.42 4.51
CA VAL A 161 -5.92 -19.03 4.14
C VAL A 161 -7.14 -18.36 3.52
N PHE A 162 -7.85 -19.06 2.61
CA PHE A 162 -9.11 -18.60 2.04
C PHE A 162 -10.14 -18.29 3.12
N ASP A 163 -10.43 -19.25 4.00
CA ASP A 163 -11.44 -19.12 5.05
C ASP A 163 -11.07 -18.01 6.05
N GLU A 164 -9.78 -17.82 6.33
CA GLU A 164 -9.30 -16.74 7.19
C GLU A 164 -9.55 -15.37 6.55
N ILE A 165 -9.31 -15.22 5.24
CA ILE A 165 -9.59 -13.97 4.52
C ILE A 165 -11.10 -13.73 4.47
N ALA A 166 -11.91 -14.75 4.15
CA ALA A 166 -13.37 -14.63 4.09
C ALA A 166 -13.97 -14.23 5.44
N ALA A 167 -13.54 -14.87 6.54
CA ALA A 167 -13.98 -14.51 7.89
C ALA A 167 -13.52 -13.10 8.30
N THR A 168 -12.33 -12.67 7.84
CA THR A 168 -11.85 -11.31 8.08
C THR A 168 -12.66 -10.29 7.27
N LYS A 169 -13.05 -10.62 6.03
CA LYS A 169 -13.92 -9.79 5.18
C LYS A 169 -15.29 -9.61 5.81
N GLU A 170 -15.88 -10.67 6.33
CA GLU A 170 -17.13 -10.60 7.10
C GLU A 170 -16.99 -9.69 8.32
N ALA A 171 -15.88 -9.84 9.07
CA ALA A 171 -15.59 -9.00 10.23
C ALA A 171 -15.36 -7.52 9.90
N CYS A 172 -15.06 -7.17 8.64
CA CYS A 172 -14.91 -5.79 8.21
C CYS A 172 -16.25 -5.05 8.10
N GLY A 173 -17.37 -5.76 7.90
CA GLY A 173 -18.64 -5.13 7.55
C GLY A 173 -18.50 -4.26 6.30
N ASP A 174 -18.82 -2.97 6.44
CA ASP A 174 -18.73 -1.98 5.35
C ASP A 174 -17.30 -1.53 5.05
N ALA A 175 -16.34 -1.77 5.97
CA ALA A 175 -14.95 -1.41 5.74
C ALA A 175 -14.34 -2.26 4.62
N ARG A 176 -13.47 -1.65 3.80
CA ARG A 176 -12.81 -2.36 2.70
C ARG A 176 -11.62 -3.17 3.22
N LEU A 177 -11.50 -4.42 2.80
CA LEU A 177 -10.42 -5.32 3.14
C LEU A 177 -9.30 -5.29 2.10
N LYS A 178 -8.09 -4.95 2.54
CA LYS A 178 -6.84 -5.10 1.80
C LYS A 178 -6.05 -6.27 2.35
N VAL A 179 -5.77 -7.25 1.48
CA VAL A 179 -5.05 -8.47 1.89
C VAL A 179 -3.57 -8.34 1.55
N ILE A 180 -2.74 -8.22 2.58
CA ILE A 180 -1.28 -8.23 2.48
C ILE A 180 -0.82 -9.68 2.30
N LEU A 181 -0.23 -9.96 1.15
CA LEU A 181 0.29 -11.28 0.81
C LEU A 181 1.71 -11.53 1.33
N GLU A 182 2.42 -10.44 1.65
CA GLU A 182 3.85 -10.41 1.95
C GLU A 182 4.69 -11.13 0.87
N THR A 183 4.60 -10.61 -0.35
CA THR A 183 5.20 -11.20 -1.55
C THR A 183 6.71 -11.47 -1.45
N GLY A 184 7.44 -10.73 -0.60
CA GLY A 184 8.87 -10.93 -0.38
C GLY A 184 9.24 -12.27 0.26
N GLU A 185 8.27 -12.94 0.92
CA GLU A 185 8.48 -14.24 1.56
C GLU A 185 7.79 -15.40 0.81
N LEU A 186 6.96 -15.11 -0.20
CA LEU A 186 6.25 -16.14 -0.96
C LEU A 186 7.18 -16.95 -1.88
N GLY A 187 8.35 -16.41 -2.23
CA GLY A 187 9.37 -17.10 -3.01
C GLY A 187 9.21 -16.91 -4.51
N THR A 188 8.28 -17.63 -5.15
CA THR A 188 8.13 -17.63 -6.63
C THR A 188 6.96 -16.79 -7.11
N TYR A 189 6.98 -16.36 -8.37
CA TYR A 189 5.84 -15.66 -8.97
C TYR A 189 4.58 -16.52 -9.05
N ASP A 190 4.70 -17.84 -9.22
CA ASP A 190 3.55 -18.75 -9.14
C ASP A 190 2.86 -18.70 -7.78
N LYS A 191 3.65 -18.62 -6.69
CA LYS A 191 3.11 -18.49 -5.32
C LYS A 191 2.47 -17.12 -5.10
N VAL A 192 3.06 -16.05 -5.64
CA VAL A 192 2.45 -14.71 -5.62
C VAL A 192 1.12 -14.71 -6.38
N ARG A 193 1.07 -15.34 -7.55
CA ARG A 193 -0.15 -15.50 -8.34
C ARG A 193 -1.22 -16.28 -7.57
N LEU A 194 -0.87 -17.44 -7.04
CA LEU A 194 -1.78 -18.27 -6.26
C LEU A 194 -2.34 -17.54 -5.03
N ALA A 195 -1.49 -16.85 -4.26
CA ALA A 195 -1.92 -16.07 -3.10
C ALA A 195 -2.88 -14.93 -3.50
N SER A 196 -2.64 -14.31 -4.65
CA SER A 196 -3.52 -13.27 -5.22
C SER A 196 -4.89 -13.86 -5.60
N ASP A 197 -4.90 -14.98 -6.32
CA ASP A 197 -6.14 -15.66 -6.71
C ASP A 197 -6.96 -16.07 -5.48
N ILE A 198 -6.31 -16.63 -4.45
CA ILE A 198 -6.98 -17.01 -3.18
C ILE A 198 -7.59 -15.79 -2.51
N ALA A 199 -6.85 -14.69 -2.39
CA ALA A 199 -7.35 -13.48 -1.73
C ALA A 199 -8.55 -12.88 -2.46
N ILE A 200 -8.48 -12.80 -3.80
CA ILE A 200 -9.58 -12.32 -4.64
C ILE A 200 -10.81 -13.22 -4.47
N ALA A 201 -10.63 -14.54 -4.57
CA ALA A 201 -11.73 -15.50 -4.44
C ALA A 201 -12.38 -15.46 -3.05
N ALA A 202 -11.62 -15.14 -2.00
CA ALA A 202 -12.08 -15.01 -0.63
C ALA A 202 -12.77 -13.67 -0.32
N GLY A 203 -12.88 -12.76 -1.30
CA GLY A 203 -13.62 -11.49 -1.17
C GLY A 203 -12.77 -10.28 -0.79
N ALA A 204 -11.47 -10.29 -1.06
CA ALA A 204 -10.63 -9.11 -0.91
C ALA A 204 -11.10 -7.94 -1.79
N ASP A 205 -11.16 -6.72 -1.25
CA ASP A 205 -11.40 -5.51 -2.06
C ASP A 205 -10.10 -4.99 -2.68
N PHE A 206 -8.99 -5.18 -1.97
CA PHE A 206 -7.63 -4.96 -2.46
C PHE A 206 -6.76 -6.19 -2.24
N ILE A 207 -5.82 -6.42 -3.16
CA ILE A 207 -4.61 -7.19 -2.86
C ILE A 207 -3.42 -6.23 -2.68
N LYS A 208 -2.62 -6.49 -1.64
CA LYS A 208 -1.50 -5.65 -1.19
C LYS A 208 -0.21 -6.46 -1.16
N THR A 209 0.88 -5.90 -1.68
CA THR A 209 2.15 -6.64 -1.81
C THR A 209 2.72 -7.04 -0.45
N SER A 210 2.97 -6.06 0.43
CA SER A 210 3.87 -6.25 1.57
C SER A 210 3.46 -5.42 2.78
N THR A 211 3.92 -5.82 3.97
CA THR A 211 3.75 -5.06 5.22
C THR A 211 4.62 -3.80 5.26
N GLY A 212 5.69 -3.78 4.46
CA GLY A 212 6.73 -2.75 4.50
C GLY A 212 7.70 -2.90 5.68
N LYS A 213 7.67 -4.04 6.38
CA LYS A 213 8.56 -4.35 7.51
C LYS A 213 9.72 -5.28 7.16
N ILE A 214 9.69 -5.89 5.99
CA ILE A 214 10.76 -6.76 5.47
C ILE A 214 11.36 -6.20 4.17
N ASN A 215 12.50 -6.75 3.76
CA ASN A 215 13.09 -6.52 2.44
C ASN A 215 13.40 -7.87 1.77
N PRO A 216 13.11 -8.04 0.47
CA PRO A 216 12.43 -7.08 -0.40
C PRO A 216 10.94 -6.93 -0.03
N ALA A 217 10.41 -5.71 -0.13
CA ALA A 217 8.98 -5.41 0.03
C ALA A 217 8.29 -5.43 -1.35
N ALA A 218 7.63 -4.35 -1.77
CA ALA A 218 7.10 -4.25 -3.13
C ALA A 218 8.22 -4.16 -4.17
N THR A 219 8.11 -4.99 -5.20
CA THR A 219 8.81 -4.80 -6.48
C THR A 219 7.79 -4.59 -7.59
N MET A 220 8.22 -4.01 -8.72
CA MET A 220 7.32 -3.83 -9.86
C MET A 220 6.97 -5.18 -10.50
N GLU A 221 7.90 -6.14 -10.43
CA GLU A 221 7.77 -7.49 -10.97
C GLU A 221 6.67 -8.27 -10.22
N VAL A 222 6.71 -8.32 -8.88
CA VAL A 222 5.63 -8.96 -8.10
C VAL A 222 4.30 -8.22 -8.27
N THR A 223 4.35 -6.88 -8.40
CA THR A 223 3.14 -6.10 -8.65
C THR A 223 2.53 -6.41 -10.00
N LEU A 224 3.33 -6.59 -11.06
CA LEU A 224 2.84 -6.98 -12.38
C LEU A 224 2.13 -8.34 -12.34
N VAL A 225 2.68 -9.31 -11.60
CA VAL A 225 2.04 -10.62 -11.38
C VAL A 225 0.67 -10.47 -10.70
N MET A 226 0.59 -9.61 -9.68
CA MET A 226 -0.68 -9.31 -9.00
C MET A 226 -1.68 -8.58 -9.90
N LEU A 227 -1.21 -7.67 -10.76
CA LEU A 227 -2.05 -7.01 -11.77
C LEU A 227 -2.61 -8.02 -12.79
N HIS A 228 -1.82 -9.02 -13.20
CA HIS A 228 -2.35 -10.10 -14.05
C HIS A 228 -3.47 -10.88 -13.36
N ALA A 229 -3.35 -11.17 -12.06
CA ALA A 229 -4.43 -11.83 -11.30
C ALA A 229 -5.72 -10.99 -11.28
N ILE A 230 -5.59 -9.67 -11.06
CA ILE A 230 -6.72 -8.71 -11.11
C ILE A 230 -7.34 -8.67 -12.51
N ARG A 231 -6.50 -8.56 -13.55
CA ARG A 231 -6.95 -8.51 -14.95
C ARG A 231 -7.73 -9.76 -15.32
N ASP A 232 -7.16 -10.93 -15.05
CA ASP A 232 -7.76 -12.21 -15.39
C ASP A 232 -9.09 -12.42 -14.63
N HIS A 233 -9.16 -11.98 -13.37
CA HIS A 233 -10.41 -11.97 -12.61
C HIS A 233 -11.46 -11.06 -13.25
N TYR A 234 -11.09 -9.81 -13.55
CA TYR A 234 -12.01 -8.84 -14.15
C TYR A 234 -12.52 -9.30 -15.53
N LEU A 235 -11.65 -9.84 -16.38
CA LEU A 235 -12.04 -10.39 -17.68
C LEU A 235 -13.02 -11.57 -17.55
N LYS A 236 -12.94 -12.32 -16.45
CA LYS A 236 -13.83 -13.46 -16.18
C LYS A 236 -15.16 -13.04 -15.55
N THR A 237 -15.17 -12.05 -14.67
CA THR A 237 -16.31 -11.76 -13.78
C THR A 237 -16.93 -10.38 -13.99
N GLY A 238 -16.22 -9.45 -14.62
CA GLY A 238 -16.57 -8.03 -14.66
C GLY A 238 -16.38 -7.30 -13.32
N GLN A 239 -15.89 -7.97 -12.28
CA GLN A 239 -15.68 -7.39 -10.96
C GLN A 239 -14.28 -6.76 -10.86
N MET A 240 -14.23 -5.49 -10.47
CA MET A 240 -12.96 -4.79 -10.25
C MET A 240 -12.38 -5.16 -8.88
N ILE A 241 -11.07 -5.39 -8.85
CA ILE A 241 -10.28 -5.56 -7.62
C ILE A 241 -9.21 -4.50 -7.60
N ALA A 242 -8.95 -3.93 -6.43
CA ALA A 242 -7.99 -2.86 -6.27
C ALA A 242 -6.57 -3.38 -5.96
N MET A 243 -5.56 -2.61 -6.34
CA MET A 243 -4.14 -2.96 -6.15
C MET A 243 -3.47 -1.97 -5.20
N LYS A 244 -2.67 -2.48 -4.24
CA LYS A 244 -1.86 -1.65 -3.35
C LYS A 244 -0.41 -2.14 -3.25
N PRO A 245 0.54 -1.67 -4.09
CA PRO A 245 1.95 -1.89 -3.82
C PRO A 245 2.40 -1.07 -2.59
N ALA A 246 3.11 -1.72 -1.67
CA ALA A 246 3.51 -1.13 -0.40
C ALA A 246 4.93 -1.53 0.04
N GLY A 247 5.67 -0.56 0.57
CA GLY A 247 7.04 -0.72 1.04
C GLY A 247 8.08 -0.58 -0.08
N GLY A 248 9.12 0.24 0.16
CA GLY A 248 10.24 0.40 -0.77
C GLY A 248 10.04 1.44 -1.88
N ILE A 249 8.82 1.93 -2.10
CA ILE A 249 8.48 2.96 -3.10
C ILE A 249 8.76 4.33 -2.50
N ARG A 250 9.85 4.97 -2.92
CA ARG A 250 10.36 6.20 -2.28
C ARG A 250 10.42 7.40 -3.19
N THR A 251 10.37 7.20 -4.51
CA THR A 251 10.54 8.28 -5.48
C THR A 251 9.34 8.44 -6.40
N SER A 252 9.07 9.68 -6.77
CA SER A 252 8.13 10.09 -7.81
C SER A 252 8.37 9.34 -9.13
N LYS A 253 9.63 9.14 -9.54
CA LYS A 253 9.97 8.34 -10.72
C LYS A 253 9.44 6.90 -10.62
N GLN A 254 9.64 6.25 -9.46
CA GLN A 254 9.08 4.91 -9.24
C GLN A 254 7.55 4.94 -9.29
N ALA A 255 6.90 5.90 -8.60
CA ALA A 255 5.45 6.02 -8.59
C ALA A 255 4.87 6.21 -10.01
N LEU A 256 5.52 7.02 -10.86
CA LEU A 256 5.11 7.21 -12.24
C LEU A 256 5.21 5.91 -13.07
N HIS A 257 6.27 5.11 -12.87
CA HIS A 257 6.38 3.80 -13.52
C HIS A 257 5.28 2.84 -13.08
N TYR A 258 4.91 2.84 -11.78
CA TYR A 258 3.77 2.06 -11.30
C TYR A 258 2.45 2.51 -11.94
N LEU A 259 2.17 3.81 -11.99
CA LEU A 259 0.95 4.32 -12.64
C LEU A 259 0.88 3.94 -14.12
N MET A 260 2.01 4.01 -14.82
CA MET A 260 2.09 3.57 -16.23
C MET A 260 1.81 2.08 -16.36
N MET A 261 2.42 1.25 -15.51
CA MET A 261 2.17 -0.19 -15.49
C MET A 261 0.70 -0.51 -15.22
N VAL A 262 0.07 0.11 -14.23
CA VAL A 262 -1.37 -0.07 -13.95
C VAL A 262 -2.21 0.31 -15.16
N LYS A 263 -1.94 1.47 -15.77
CA LYS A 263 -2.67 1.93 -16.95
C LYS A 263 -2.56 0.96 -18.12
N GLU A 264 -1.37 0.42 -18.37
CA GLU A 264 -1.13 -0.50 -19.49
C GLU A 264 -1.75 -1.88 -19.27
N GLU A 265 -1.78 -2.36 -18.02
CA GLU A 265 -2.25 -3.72 -17.72
C GLU A 265 -3.75 -3.80 -17.40
N LEU A 266 -4.32 -2.77 -16.76
CA LEU A 266 -5.71 -2.76 -16.30
C LEU A 266 -6.57 -1.68 -16.97
N GLY A 267 -5.97 -0.61 -17.48
CA GLY A 267 -6.68 0.53 -18.07
C GLY A 267 -6.78 1.76 -17.17
N PRO A 268 -7.26 2.90 -17.71
CA PRO A 268 -7.34 4.17 -17.00
C PRO A 268 -8.32 4.16 -15.81
N GLU A 269 -9.32 3.27 -15.82
CA GLU A 269 -10.33 3.15 -14.75
C GLU A 269 -9.70 2.74 -13.41
N TRP A 270 -8.56 2.03 -13.45
CA TRP A 270 -7.80 1.67 -12.25
C TRP A 270 -6.93 2.80 -11.71
N LEU A 271 -6.78 3.92 -12.42
CA LEU A 271 -6.04 5.09 -11.94
C LEU A 271 -6.88 5.97 -10.98
N ASP A 272 -7.76 5.34 -10.23
CA ASP A 272 -8.62 5.98 -9.23
C ASP A 272 -8.21 5.58 -7.80
N ASN A 273 -8.52 6.42 -6.80
CA ASN A 273 -8.13 6.11 -5.40
C ASN A 273 -8.97 4.98 -4.80
N HIS A 274 -10.08 4.59 -5.43
CA HIS A 274 -10.82 3.40 -5.07
C HIS A 274 -10.12 2.12 -5.55
N TRP A 275 -9.39 2.18 -6.67
CA TRP A 275 -8.85 1.00 -7.36
C TRP A 275 -7.32 0.86 -7.28
N PHE A 276 -6.60 1.92 -6.92
CA PHE A 276 -5.15 1.86 -6.78
C PHE A 276 -4.63 2.73 -5.63
N ARG A 277 -3.69 2.18 -4.85
CA ARG A 277 -3.06 2.87 -3.72
C ARG A 277 -1.55 2.64 -3.65
N PHE A 278 -0.81 3.62 -3.16
CA PHE A 278 0.58 3.44 -2.72
C PHE A 278 0.62 3.35 -1.19
N GLY A 279 1.11 2.24 -0.64
CA GLY A 279 1.47 2.16 0.78
C GLY A 279 2.86 2.73 1.03
N ALA A 280 2.95 3.99 1.45
CA ALA A 280 4.23 4.68 1.60
C ALA A 280 4.22 5.71 2.75
N SER A 281 5.37 5.89 3.39
CA SER A 281 5.61 6.98 4.35
C SER A 281 6.35 8.14 3.68
N SER A 282 7.47 7.87 3.01
CA SER A 282 8.35 8.93 2.48
C SER A 282 8.02 9.42 1.07
N LEU A 283 7.16 8.71 0.32
CA LEU A 283 6.89 9.04 -1.09
C LEU A 283 6.22 10.41 -1.27
N ALA A 284 5.33 10.78 -0.34
CA ALA A 284 4.64 12.07 -0.40
C ALA A 284 5.66 13.23 -0.42
N ASN A 285 6.68 13.18 0.44
CA ASN A 285 7.73 14.20 0.48
C ASN A 285 8.51 14.29 -0.82
N ASP A 286 8.94 13.16 -1.40
CA ASP A 286 9.67 13.19 -2.67
C ASP A 286 8.80 13.82 -3.78
N ILE A 287 7.52 13.47 -3.84
CA ILE A 287 6.59 14.06 -4.80
C ILE A 287 6.47 15.57 -4.59
N LEU A 288 6.29 16.03 -3.36
CA LEU A 288 6.16 17.46 -3.06
C LEU A 288 7.44 18.23 -3.40
N MET A 289 8.61 17.69 -3.06
CA MET A 289 9.91 18.26 -3.44
C MET A 289 10.05 18.39 -4.96
N GLN A 290 9.66 17.36 -5.72
CA GLN A 290 9.72 17.41 -7.18
C GLN A 290 8.69 18.38 -7.77
N LEU A 291 7.47 18.44 -7.25
CA LEU A 291 6.45 19.39 -7.68
C LEU A 291 6.90 20.83 -7.44
N GLN A 292 7.50 21.11 -6.29
CA GLN A 292 8.04 22.43 -6.00
C GLN A 292 9.20 22.79 -6.93
N LYS A 293 10.11 21.85 -7.18
CA LYS A 293 11.21 22.06 -8.14
C LYS A 293 10.71 22.41 -9.55
N GLU A 294 9.66 21.75 -10.02
CA GLU A 294 9.07 22.03 -11.33
C GLU A 294 8.39 23.43 -11.37
N ALA A 295 7.96 23.96 -10.22
CA ALA A 295 7.38 25.30 -10.09
C ALA A 295 8.46 26.41 -9.98
N ASP A 296 9.48 26.21 -9.13
CA ASP A 296 10.46 27.26 -8.76
C ASP A 296 11.79 27.17 -9.55
N GLY A 297 12.03 26.08 -10.27
CA GLY A 297 13.26 25.82 -11.00
C GLY A 297 14.51 25.51 -10.15
N HIS A 298 14.39 25.53 -8.81
CA HIS A 298 15.51 25.36 -7.86
C HIS A 298 15.24 24.18 -6.90
N TYR A 299 16.30 23.50 -6.43
CA TYR A 299 16.19 22.48 -5.38
C TYR A 299 16.16 23.17 -4.00
N GLN A 300 15.12 22.94 -3.19
CA GLN A 300 15.12 23.32 -1.78
C GLN A 300 15.67 22.20 -0.89
N SER A 301 16.22 22.56 0.27
CA SER A 301 16.72 21.58 1.26
C SER A 301 15.59 20.66 1.71
N GLY A 302 15.92 19.39 1.95
CA GLY A 302 14.98 18.42 2.54
C GLY A 302 14.47 18.82 3.93
N ASP A 303 15.12 19.79 4.58
CA ASP A 303 14.77 20.32 5.90
C ASP A 303 13.44 21.10 5.93
N TYR A 304 12.95 21.56 4.76
CA TYR A 304 11.64 22.20 4.64
C TYR A 304 10.47 21.21 4.59
N PHE A 305 10.77 19.90 4.54
CA PHE A 305 9.77 18.83 4.50
C PHE A 305 9.88 17.97 5.76
N SER A 306 8.75 17.57 6.34
CA SER A 306 8.77 16.75 7.56
C SER A 306 9.53 15.44 7.33
N ILE A 307 10.53 15.14 8.16
CA ILE A 307 11.31 13.91 8.02
C ILE A 307 10.52 12.74 8.60
N ASP A 308 9.84 11.97 7.75
CA ASP A 308 9.07 10.78 8.15
C ASP A 308 9.98 9.54 8.37
N ARG A 309 11.22 9.75 8.85
CA ARG A 309 12.19 8.66 9.05
C ARG A 309 12.04 8.07 10.45
N GLY A 310 11.73 6.78 10.50
CA GLY A 310 12.05 5.94 11.65
C GLY A 310 13.53 6.11 12.02
N ILE A 311 13.75 6.38 13.30
CA ILE A 311 15.03 6.77 13.92
C ILE A 311 16.17 5.88 13.40
N ARG A 312 17.17 6.48 12.73
CA ARG A 312 18.54 5.96 12.78
C ARG A 312 19.20 6.59 14.00
N ALA A 313 19.53 5.76 14.97
CA ALA A 313 20.35 6.17 16.10
C ALA A 313 21.73 6.66 15.60
N GLY A 314 22.13 7.85 16.07
CA GLY A 314 23.53 8.25 16.26
C GLY A 314 24.35 8.63 15.02
N SER A 315 24.49 9.94 14.77
CA SER A 315 25.75 10.64 15.06
C SER A 315 25.49 12.15 15.05
N ARG A 316 25.77 12.81 16.18
CA ARG A 316 25.86 14.28 16.24
C ARG A 316 27.25 14.64 15.75
N HIS A 317 27.34 15.37 14.64
CA HIS A 317 28.53 16.16 14.34
C HIS A 317 28.27 17.57 14.87
N LEU A 318 28.90 17.90 16.00
CA LEU A 318 29.03 19.28 16.46
C LEU A 318 30.04 20.00 15.55
N PRO A 319 29.75 21.21 15.06
CA PRO A 319 30.73 21.98 14.30
C PRO A 319 31.81 22.53 15.25
N ASN A 320 33.07 22.15 15.00
CA ASN A 320 34.23 22.76 15.62
C ASN A 320 34.32 24.24 15.19
N THR A 321 34.07 25.13 16.14
CA THR A 321 34.34 26.55 15.98
C THR A 321 35.84 26.82 15.94
N CYS A 322 36.23 27.54 14.90
CA CYS A 322 37.55 28.14 14.71
C CYS A 322 37.92 29.03 15.90
N GLY A 323 39.05 28.76 16.54
CA GLY A 323 39.70 29.65 17.51
C GLY A 323 41.13 29.92 17.05
N ARG A 324 41.36 31.12 16.48
CA ARG A 324 42.70 31.68 16.26
C ARG A 324 43.18 32.39 17.53
N GLY A 325 44.47 32.26 17.80
CA GLY A 325 45.27 33.11 18.70
C GLY A 325 45.39 32.57 20.14
N LEU A 326 46.51 32.70 20.86
CA LEU A 326 47.71 33.50 20.69
C LEU A 326 48.86 32.79 21.45
N LEU A 327 50.09 33.04 20.97
CA LEU A 327 51.35 33.24 21.72
C LEU A 327 51.64 32.41 22.98
N SER A 328 52.62 31.50 22.88
CA SER A 328 53.96 31.55 23.53
C SER A 328 54.62 30.18 23.47
#